data_AF-A0A3S3SDM5-F1
#
_entry.id   AF-A0A3S3SDM5-F1
#
_cell.length_a   1.000
_cell.length_b   1.000
_cell.length_c   1.000
_cell.angle_alpha   90.00
_cell.angle_beta   90.00
_cell.angle_gamma   90.00
#
_symmetry.space_group_name_H-M   'P 1'
#
loop_
_entity.id
_entity.type
_entity.pdbx_description
1 polymer ?
#
loop_
_entity_poly.entity_id
_entity_poly.type
_entity_poly.pdbx_seq_one_letter_code
_entity_poly.pdbx_strand_id
1 'polypeptide(L)'
;MRKYILFFALSLGSMHLHAQGCVPNLTLTTPETSTPVLHQASNTVVASSNYGVSSGYNATLRAGTLVELKSNTHIKSGSLFLAKIGACTKAKNSEQGMSDELSEDVALTIYPNPVRSFLTVSIDKMEMSKITVSNLEGKVITTYDAKKQTSLQLNFENYTPGVYTIIVETVDGSVFREKIIKN
;
A
#
# COMPACT_ATOMS: atom_id res chain seq x y z
N MET A 1 20.37 63.15 -12.11
CA MET A 1 19.19 62.26 -11.93
C MET A 1 19.61 60.84 -12.31
N ARG A 2 19.71 59.94 -11.33
CA ARG A 2 20.29 58.60 -11.48
C ARG A 2 19.15 57.62 -11.76
N LYS A 3 19.03 57.13 -13.00
CA LYS A 3 18.02 56.14 -13.41
C LYS A 3 18.42 54.76 -12.89
N TYR A 4 17.68 54.21 -11.92
CA TYR A 4 17.80 52.82 -11.51
C TYR A 4 17.02 51.93 -12.48
N ILE A 5 17.71 51.02 -13.15
CA ILE A 5 17.09 49.95 -13.93
C ILE A 5 16.74 48.84 -12.94
N LEU A 6 15.45 48.70 -12.65
CA LEU A 6 14.89 47.57 -11.90
C LEU A 6 14.83 46.36 -12.84
N PHE A 7 15.77 45.43 -12.69
CA PHE A 7 15.65 44.10 -13.27
C PHE A 7 14.61 43.32 -12.45
N PHE A 8 13.37 43.30 -12.93
CA PHE A 8 12.37 42.32 -12.50
C PHE A 8 12.77 40.97 -13.07
N ALA A 9 13.55 40.19 -12.32
CA ALA A 9 13.76 38.79 -12.63
C ALA A 9 12.44 38.06 -12.40
N LEU A 10 11.75 37.74 -13.50
CA LEU A 10 10.61 36.83 -13.51
C LEU A 10 11.12 35.47 -12.99
N SER A 11 10.90 35.17 -11.71
CA SER A 11 11.07 33.81 -11.23
C SER A 11 9.90 33.00 -11.80
N LEU A 12 10.16 32.28 -12.89
CA LEU A 12 9.29 31.21 -13.34
C LEU A 12 9.20 30.21 -12.18
N GLY A 13 8.11 30.32 -11.41
CA GLY A 13 7.76 29.35 -10.41
C GLY A 13 7.74 27.99 -11.09
N SER A 14 8.65 27.11 -10.68
CA SER A 14 8.74 25.77 -11.22
C SER A 14 7.41 25.09 -10.96
N MET A 15 6.61 24.85 -12.00
CA MET A 15 5.48 23.95 -11.93
C MET A 15 6.02 22.58 -11.53
N HIS A 16 5.89 22.24 -10.25
CA HIS A 16 6.17 20.91 -9.76
C HIS A 16 5.09 20.00 -10.34
N LEU A 17 5.41 19.38 -11.48
CA LEU A 17 4.67 18.28 -12.04
C LEU A 17 4.73 17.14 -11.01
N HIS A 18 3.74 17.09 -10.12
CA HIS A 18 3.53 15.97 -9.21
C HIS A 18 3.07 14.79 -10.05
N ALA A 19 4.02 14.13 -10.69
CA ALA A 19 3.80 12.78 -11.17
C ALA A 19 3.54 11.92 -9.91
N GLN A 20 2.31 11.43 -9.76
CA GLN A 20 1.93 10.35 -8.86
C GLN A 20 2.60 9.03 -9.30
N GLY A 21 3.92 9.04 -9.36
CA GLY A 21 4.79 7.97 -9.79
C GLY A 21 6.04 8.03 -8.93
N CYS A 22 6.35 6.91 -8.30
CA CYS A 22 7.51 6.75 -7.45
C CYS A 22 8.78 7.31 -8.09
N VAL A 23 9.36 8.34 -7.46
CA VAL A 23 10.69 8.84 -7.82
C VAL A 23 11.77 7.96 -7.17
N PRO A 24 12.96 7.85 -7.77
CA PRO A 24 14.05 7.07 -7.17
C PRO A 24 14.47 7.57 -5.79
N ASN A 25 14.68 8.88 -5.67
CA ASN A 25 15.16 9.52 -4.45
C ASN A 25 14.31 10.75 -4.16
N LEU A 26 13.99 10.97 -2.88
CA LEU A 26 13.20 12.10 -2.40
C LEU A 26 13.96 12.79 -1.25
N THR A 27 14.04 14.12 -1.31
CA THR A 27 14.61 14.94 -0.23
C THR A 27 13.54 15.87 0.30
N LEU A 28 13.31 15.83 1.62
CA LEU A 28 12.33 16.63 2.32
C LEU A 28 13.05 17.69 3.15
N THR A 29 12.61 18.94 3.02
CA THR A 29 13.27 20.09 3.66
C THR A 29 12.31 21.01 4.42
N THR A 30 11.00 20.79 4.31
CA THR A 30 9.95 21.65 4.90
C THR A 30 9.15 20.90 5.96
N PRO A 31 8.70 21.56 7.03
CA PRO A 31 7.82 20.94 8.02
C PRO A 31 6.47 20.51 7.44
N GLU A 32 5.93 19.41 7.96
CA GLU A 32 4.57 18.95 7.68
C GLU A 32 3.55 19.76 8.47
N THR A 33 2.51 20.20 7.78
CA THR A 33 1.37 20.96 8.32
C THR A 33 0.03 20.40 7.84
N SER A 34 0.03 19.20 7.26
CA SER A 34 -1.16 18.44 6.86
C SER A 34 -1.01 17.00 7.33
N THR A 35 -2.13 16.28 7.45
CA THR A 35 -2.12 14.91 7.98
C THR A 35 -3.27 14.08 7.43
N PRO A 36 -3.08 12.76 7.31
CA PRO A 36 -1.77 12.10 7.16
C PRO A 36 -1.07 12.43 5.83
N VAL A 37 0.26 12.43 5.85
CA VAL A 37 1.11 12.58 4.65
C VAL A 37 1.96 11.33 4.46
N LEU A 38 1.98 10.80 3.23
CA LEU A 38 2.86 9.70 2.82
C LEU A 38 3.89 10.22 1.81
N HIS A 39 5.16 10.19 2.20
CA HIS A 39 6.30 10.38 1.31
C HIS A 39 6.90 9.05 0.94
N GLN A 40 7.13 8.84 -0.36
CA GLN A 40 7.66 7.58 -0.83
C GLN A 40 8.63 7.73 -2.01
N ALA A 41 9.67 6.89 -2.00
CA ALA A 41 10.67 6.80 -3.06
C ALA A 41 11.12 5.35 -3.27
N SER A 42 11.53 4.99 -4.49
CA SER A 42 11.94 3.61 -4.77
C SER A 42 13.27 3.24 -4.13
N ASN A 43 14.16 4.21 -3.86
CA ASN A 43 15.47 3.96 -3.26
C ASN A 43 15.59 4.70 -1.93
N THR A 44 15.62 6.04 -1.92
CA THR A 44 15.93 6.80 -0.70
C THR A 44 14.92 7.91 -0.39
N VAL A 45 14.56 8.07 0.88
CA VAL A 45 13.90 9.27 1.42
C VAL A 45 14.84 9.91 2.43
N VAL A 46 15.21 11.17 2.22
CA VAL A 46 16.12 11.92 3.08
C VAL A 46 15.38 13.12 3.68
N ALA A 47 15.19 13.12 4.99
CA ALA A 47 14.76 14.30 5.73
C ALA A 47 15.97 15.14 6.11
N SER A 48 15.93 16.45 5.86
CA SER A 48 17.06 17.34 6.08
C SER A 48 16.65 18.79 6.31
N SER A 49 17.64 19.64 6.59
CA SER A 49 17.49 21.09 6.75
C SER A 49 16.55 21.50 7.87
N ASN A 50 15.24 21.60 7.61
CA ASN A 50 14.24 21.95 8.60
C ASN A 50 12.99 21.08 8.44
N TYR A 51 13.16 19.86 7.93
CA TYR A 51 12.08 18.89 7.89
C TYR A 51 11.58 18.62 9.31
N GLY A 52 10.28 18.49 9.48
CA GLY A 52 9.74 18.13 10.78
C GLY A 52 8.27 17.80 10.72
N VAL A 53 7.79 17.12 11.75
CA VAL A 53 6.38 16.78 11.90
C VAL A 53 5.87 17.51 13.14
N SER A 54 4.91 18.41 12.92
CA SER A 54 4.32 19.22 14.00
C SER A 54 3.38 18.38 14.87
N SER A 55 3.14 18.81 16.12
CA SER A 55 2.17 18.15 17.00
C SER A 55 0.78 18.13 16.36
N GLY A 56 0.08 17.00 16.46
CA GLY A 56 -1.22 16.79 15.83
C GLY A 56 -1.17 16.39 14.35
N TYR A 57 0.01 16.31 13.74
CA TYR A 57 0.20 15.86 12.37
C TYR A 57 0.90 14.50 12.31
N ASN A 58 0.59 13.73 11.27
CA ASN A 58 1.14 12.40 11.08
C ASN A 58 1.83 12.30 9.72
N ALA A 59 3.02 11.70 9.70
CA ALA A 59 3.80 11.52 8.49
C ALA A 59 4.38 10.11 8.40
N THR A 60 4.33 9.52 7.21
CA THR A 60 4.99 8.27 6.88
C THR A 60 6.06 8.51 5.82
N LEU A 61 7.29 8.10 6.12
CA LEU A 61 8.38 8.03 5.14
C LEU A 61 8.61 6.57 4.75
N ARG A 62 8.49 6.28 3.46
CA ARG A 62 8.70 4.94 2.90
C ARG A 62 9.76 4.95 1.80
N ALA A 63 10.82 4.19 1.96
CA ALA A 63 11.87 4.08 0.95
C ALA A 63 12.15 2.61 0.62
N GLY A 64 12.52 2.28 -0.62
CA GLY A 64 12.88 0.89 -0.95
C GLY A 64 14.20 0.44 -0.32
N THR A 65 15.12 1.35 -0.03
CA THR A 65 16.47 1.03 0.47
C THR A 65 16.83 1.78 1.74
N LEU A 66 16.59 3.10 1.81
CA LEU A 66 17.05 3.93 2.94
C LEU A 66 16.09 5.07 3.27
N VAL A 67 15.71 5.17 4.54
CA VAL A 67 15.18 6.42 5.11
C VAL A 67 16.26 7.03 5.99
N GLU A 68 16.72 8.22 5.64
CA GLU A 68 17.77 8.94 6.38
C GLU A 68 17.17 10.20 7.02
N LEU A 69 17.36 10.38 8.33
CA LEU A 69 17.02 11.60 9.04
C LEU A 69 18.32 12.34 9.36
N LYS A 70 18.59 13.42 8.62
CA LYS A 70 19.77 14.26 8.87
C LYS A 70 19.51 15.23 10.03
N SER A 71 20.59 15.84 10.53
CA SER A 71 20.55 16.89 11.55
C SER A 71 19.51 17.97 11.20
N ASN A 72 18.91 18.56 12.24
CA ASN A 72 17.81 19.53 12.15
C ASN A 72 16.50 18.97 11.56
N THR A 73 16.31 17.65 11.61
CA THR A 73 15.00 17.02 11.48
C THR A 73 14.28 17.00 12.83
N HIS A 74 13.05 17.49 12.90
CA HIS A 74 12.31 17.64 14.15
C HIS A 74 10.97 16.90 14.16
N ILE A 75 10.87 15.80 14.90
CA ILE A 75 9.61 15.10 15.15
C ILE A 75 9.08 15.56 16.51
N LYS A 76 8.01 16.36 16.53
CA LYS A 76 7.48 16.94 17.77
C LYS A 76 6.64 15.93 18.54
N SER A 77 6.69 16.00 19.88
CA SER A 77 5.77 15.27 20.76
C SER A 77 4.31 15.55 20.37
N GLY A 78 3.47 14.52 20.33
CA GLY A 78 2.10 14.60 19.84
C GLY A 78 1.91 14.39 18.33
N SER A 79 2.97 14.08 17.59
CA SER A 79 2.89 13.57 16.22
C SER A 79 2.99 12.05 16.15
N LEU A 80 2.42 11.43 15.11
CA LEU A 80 2.73 10.05 14.74
C LEU A 80 3.67 10.04 13.53
N PHE A 81 4.89 9.55 13.73
CA PHE A 81 5.88 9.44 12.68
C PHE A 81 6.26 7.97 12.44
N LEU A 82 6.16 7.53 11.19
CA LEU A 82 6.56 6.19 10.77
C LEU A 82 7.60 6.28 9.66
N ALA A 83 8.78 5.72 9.90
CA ALA A 83 9.78 5.48 8.87
C ALA A 83 9.89 3.97 8.61
N LYS A 84 9.75 3.53 7.36
CA LYS A 84 9.87 2.12 7.01
C LYS A 84 10.52 1.88 5.66
N ILE A 85 11.20 0.73 5.56
CA ILE A 85 11.69 0.23 4.28
C ILE A 85 10.58 -0.56 3.59
N GLY A 86 10.38 -0.33 2.30
CA GLY A 86 9.42 -1.08 1.49
C GLY A 86 9.26 -0.52 0.08
N ALA A 87 8.86 -1.39 -0.85
CA ALA A 87 8.67 -1.05 -2.25
C ALA A 87 7.80 0.20 -2.41
N CYS A 88 8.17 1.12 -3.30
CA CYS A 88 7.36 2.30 -3.56
C CYS A 88 6.14 1.89 -4.38
N THR A 89 4.95 2.08 -3.81
CA THR A 89 3.69 1.69 -4.43
C THR A 89 3.05 2.93 -5.01
N LYS A 90 2.80 2.98 -6.32
CA LYS A 90 1.90 4.03 -6.87
C LYS A 90 0.64 4.02 -6.02
N ALA A 91 0.24 5.18 -5.51
CA ALA A 91 -0.97 5.28 -4.72
C ALA A 91 -2.13 4.72 -5.57
N LYS A 92 -2.55 3.49 -5.29
CA LYS A 92 -3.98 3.20 -5.41
C LYS A 92 -4.61 4.18 -4.42
N ASN A 93 -5.59 4.96 -4.83
CA ASN A 93 -6.28 5.91 -3.96
C ASN A 93 -6.62 5.20 -2.65
N SER A 94 -5.78 5.46 -1.64
CA SER A 94 -5.82 4.83 -0.33
C SER A 94 -6.47 5.90 0.51
N GLU A 95 -7.79 5.77 0.63
CA GLU A 95 -8.55 6.56 1.57
C GLU A 95 -7.92 6.42 2.96
N GLN A 96 -7.77 7.59 3.56
CA GLN A 96 -7.04 7.81 4.77
C GLN A 96 -8.08 7.87 5.88
N GLY A 97 -8.18 6.81 6.67
CA GLY A 97 -9.16 6.68 7.74
C GLY A 97 -9.09 7.83 8.74
N MET A 98 -10.09 8.70 8.69
CA MET A 98 -10.93 9.07 9.83
C MET A 98 -12.24 9.66 9.27
N SER A 99 -13.11 8.79 8.79
CA SER A 99 -14.55 9.03 8.74
C SER A 99 -15.21 7.67 8.85
N ASP A 100 -16.13 7.55 9.80
CA ASP A 100 -17.06 6.45 9.92
C ASP A 100 -18.08 6.58 8.77
N GLU A 101 -17.61 6.36 7.55
CA GLU A 101 -18.46 6.12 6.39
C GLU A 101 -18.22 4.67 6.00
N LEU A 102 -19.32 3.92 5.94
CA LEU A 102 -19.38 2.55 5.47
C LEU A 102 -18.81 2.46 4.05
N SER A 103 -17.49 2.40 3.93
CA SER A 103 -16.85 1.73 2.82
C SER A 103 -17.33 0.29 2.94
N GLU A 104 -18.21 -0.10 2.03
CA GLU A 104 -18.57 -1.50 1.88
C GLU A 104 -17.29 -2.23 1.40
N ASP A 105 -16.45 -2.57 2.38
CA ASP A 105 -15.19 -3.26 2.22
C ASP A 105 -15.42 -4.47 1.35
N VAL A 106 -14.64 -4.57 0.27
CA VAL A 106 -14.57 -5.80 -0.52
C VAL A 106 -13.97 -6.87 0.41
N ALA A 107 -14.84 -7.69 0.98
CA ALA A 107 -14.45 -8.77 1.86
C ALA A 107 -14.21 -10.04 1.03
N LEU A 108 -12.98 -10.57 1.08
CA LEU A 108 -12.73 -11.96 0.74
C LEU A 108 -13.19 -12.83 1.92
N THR A 109 -14.15 -13.71 1.69
CA THR A 109 -14.62 -14.69 2.65
C THR A 109 -14.24 -16.09 2.20
N ILE A 110 -13.60 -16.85 3.10
CA ILE A 110 -13.21 -18.24 2.86
C ILE A 110 -13.68 -19.11 4.01
N TYR A 111 -14.51 -20.10 3.72
CA TYR A 111 -15.10 -20.97 4.74
C TYR A 111 -15.50 -22.35 4.18
N PRO A 112 -15.59 -23.39 5.02
CA PRO A 112 -15.17 -23.41 6.42
C PRO A 112 -13.64 -23.44 6.55
N ASN A 113 -13.12 -22.89 7.65
CA ASN A 113 -11.73 -23.07 8.08
C ASN A 113 -11.75 -23.49 9.56
N PRO A 114 -11.32 -24.72 9.90
CA PRO A 114 -10.73 -25.75 9.03
C PRO A 114 -11.69 -26.38 8.00
N VAL A 115 -11.16 -26.81 6.86
CA VAL A 115 -11.92 -27.47 5.77
C VAL A 115 -11.75 -28.99 5.82
N ARG A 116 -12.80 -29.74 5.42
CA ARG A 116 -12.78 -31.20 5.27
C ARG A 116 -12.88 -31.66 3.82
N SER A 117 -13.91 -31.19 3.10
CA SER A 117 -14.19 -31.64 1.73
C SER A 117 -14.38 -30.49 0.76
N PHE A 118 -15.18 -29.48 1.08
CA PHE A 118 -15.47 -28.37 0.18
C PHE A 118 -15.12 -27.04 0.85
N LEU A 119 -14.36 -26.20 0.14
CA LEU A 119 -14.01 -24.85 0.54
C LEU A 119 -14.76 -23.85 -0.34
N THR A 120 -15.52 -22.95 0.26
CA THR A 120 -16.14 -21.82 -0.45
C THR A 120 -15.20 -20.63 -0.38
N VAL A 121 -14.93 -20.03 -1.54
CA VAL A 121 -14.19 -18.78 -1.71
C VAL A 121 -15.14 -17.78 -2.34
N SER A 122 -15.45 -16.70 -1.64
CA SER A 122 -16.35 -15.65 -2.12
C SER A 122 -15.71 -14.28 -1.95
N ILE A 123 -15.94 -13.38 -2.90
CA ILE A 123 -15.49 -12.01 -2.83
C ILE A 123 -16.64 -11.07 -3.18
N ASP A 124 -16.86 -10.09 -2.31
CA ASP A 124 -17.98 -9.17 -2.48
C ASP A 124 -17.67 -8.15 -3.57
N LYS A 125 -18.65 -7.96 -4.48
CA LYS A 125 -18.64 -6.93 -5.54
C LYS A 125 -17.48 -7.00 -6.54
N MET A 126 -16.78 -8.12 -6.60
CA MET A 126 -15.69 -8.34 -7.54
C MET A 126 -15.79 -9.70 -8.19
N GLU A 127 -15.28 -9.80 -9.41
CA GLU A 127 -15.21 -11.05 -10.14
C GLU A 127 -13.80 -11.63 -10.00
N MET A 128 -13.73 -12.92 -9.66
CA MET A 128 -12.47 -13.64 -9.57
C MET A 128 -12.02 -14.06 -10.98
N SER A 129 -10.75 -13.82 -11.30
CA SER A 129 -10.13 -14.32 -12.53
C SER A 129 -9.47 -15.68 -12.30
N LYS A 130 -8.77 -15.85 -11.18
CA LYS A 130 -7.97 -17.06 -10.92
C LYS A 130 -7.83 -17.31 -9.42
N ILE A 131 -7.89 -18.57 -9.01
CA ILE A 131 -7.59 -19.00 -7.64
C ILE A 131 -6.43 -19.97 -7.67
N THR A 132 -5.41 -19.75 -6.85
CA THR A 132 -4.24 -20.62 -6.72
C THR A 132 -4.16 -21.16 -5.31
N VAL A 133 -3.98 -22.48 -5.19
CA VAL A 133 -3.77 -23.18 -3.92
C VAL A 133 -2.32 -23.63 -3.84
N SER A 134 -1.63 -23.25 -2.77
CA SER A 134 -0.24 -23.61 -2.52
C SER A 134 -0.04 -24.20 -1.13
N ASN A 135 0.94 -25.09 -0.97
CA ASN A 135 1.32 -25.63 0.33
C ASN A 135 2.15 -24.61 1.14
N LEU A 136 2.54 -24.95 2.38
CA LEU A 136 3.35 -24.09 3.25
C LEU A 136 4.73 -23.72 2.66
N GLU A 137 5.25 -24.54 1.75
CA GLU A 137 6.53 -24.31 1.05
C GLU A 137 6.36 -23.38 -0.17
N GLY A 138 5.14 -22.94 -0.48
CA GLY A 138 4.82 -22.11 -1.64
C GLY A 138 4.70 -22.90 -2.96
N LYS A 139 4.78 -24.23 -2.91
CA LYS A 139 4.55 -25.08 -4.09
C LYS A 139 3.09 -25.00 -4.48
N VAL A 140 2.83 -24.59 -5.73
CA VAL A 140 1.49 -24.60 -6.31
C VAL A 140 0.99 -26.03 -6.43
N ILE A 141 -0.15 -26.31 -5.81
CA ILE A 141 -0.82 -27.61 -5.84
C ILE A 141 -1.84 -27.62 -6.97
N THR A 142 -2.65 -26.58 -7.08
CA THR A 142 -3.67 -26.46 -8.12
C THR A 142 -3.99 -25.00 -8.40
N THR A 143 -4.40 -24.73 -9.64
CA THR A 143 -4.93 -23.44 -10.08
C THR A 143 -6.31 -23.67 -10.69
N TYR A 144 -7.27 -22.84 -10.29
CA TYR A 144 -8.64 -22.82 -10.78
C TYR A 144 -8.86 -21.55 -11.59
N ASP A 145 -9.39 -21.69 -12.80
CA ASP A 145 -9.98 -20.57 -13.54
C ASP A 145 -11.34 -20.26 -12.90
N ALA A 146 -11.47 -19.07 -12.34
CA ALA A 146 -12.67 -18.68 -11.60
C ALA A 146 -13.77 -18.10 -12.51
N LYS A 147 -13.54 -18.03 -13.84
CA LYS A 147 -14.54 -17.69 -14.86
C LYS A 147 -15.37 -16.43 -14.54
N LYS A 148 -14.74 -15.45 -13.91
CA LYS A 148 -15.39 -14.19 -13.49
C LYS A 148 -16.53 -14.38 -12.48
N GLN A 149 -16.51 -15.44 -11.69
CA GLN A 149 -17.48 -15.68 -10.63
C GLN A 149 -17.13 -14.90 -9.37
N THR A 150 -18.14 -14.52 -8.59
CA THR A 150 -17.98 -13.87 -7.28
C THR A 150 -17.89 -14.89 -6.13
N SER A 151 -18.26 -16.15 -6.38
CA SER A 151 -18.15 -17.26 -5.45
C SER A 151 -17.82 -18.55 -6.19
N LEU A 152 -16.90 -19.35 -5.64
CA LEU A 152 -16.53 -20.66 -6.18
C LEU A 152 -16.32 -21.67 -5.04
N GLN A 153 -16.84 -22.88 -5.24
CA GLN A 153 -16.59 -24.01 -4.35
C GLN A 153 -15.45 -24.86 -4.89
N LEU A 154 -14.42 -25.08 -4.06
CA LEU A 154 -13.25 -25.88 -4.36
C LEU A 154 -13.37 -27.24 -3.68
N ASN A 155 -13.06 -28.32 -4.40
CA ASN A 155 -12.97 -29.66 -3.81
C ASN A 155 -11.57 -29.87 -3.19
N PHE A 156 -11.57 -30.07 -1.87
CA PHE A 156 -10.42 -30.33 -1.00
C PHE A 156 -10.36 -31.77 -0.47
N GLU A 157 -11.26 -32.66 -0.88
CA GLU A 157 -11.39 -34.02 -0.34
C GLU A 157 -10.08 -34.83 -0.45
N ASN A 158 -9.37 -34.68 -1.57
CA ASN A 158 -8.11 -35.39 -1.84
C ASN A 158 -6.85 -34.62 -1.38
N TYR A 159 -7.01 -33.52 -0.65
CA TYR A 159 -5.88 -32.76 -0.12
C TYR A 159 -5.42 -33.39 1.20
N THR A 160 -4.11 -33.54 1.34
CA THR A 160 -3.49 -34.00 2.58
C THR A 160 -3.76 -33.01 3.73
N PRO A 161 -3.97 -33.47 4.98
CA PRO A 161 -4.07 -32.58 6.12
C PRO A 161 -2.85 -31.65 6.23
N GLY A 162 -3.08 -30.37 6.52
CA GLY A 162 -2.02 -29.38 6.55
C GLY A 162 -2.48 -27.94 6.35
N VAL A 163 -1.51 -27.04 6.22
CA VAL A 163 -1.73 -25.61 6.01
C VAL A 163 -1.56 -25.27 4.54
N TYR A 164 -2.51 -24.51 4.00
CA TYR A 164 -2.51 -24.05 2.62
C TYR A 164 -2.70 -22.54 2.53
N THR A 165 -2.14 -21.95 1.49
CA THR A 165 -2.39 -20.56 1.10
C THR A 165 -3.26 -20.52 -0.14
N ILE A 166 -4.39 -19.82 -0.03
CA ILE A 166 -5.31 -19.51 -1.13
C ILE A 166 -4.98 -18.11 -1.62
N ILE A 167 -4.64 -18.00 -2.91
CA ILE A 167 -4.37 -16.73 -3.58
C ILE A 167 -5.48 -16.50 -4.59
N VAL A 168 -6.24 -15.41 -4.44
CA VAL A 168 -7.33 -15.02 -5.33
C VAL A 168 -6.89 -13.80 -6.12
N GLU A 169 -6.86 -13.93 -7.44
CA GLU A 169 -6.69 -12.81 -8.36
C GLU A 169 -8.06 -12.44 -8.92
N THR A 170 -8.39 -11.15 -8.93
CA THR A 170 -9.62 -10.61 -9.49
C THR A 170 -9.42 -10.10 -10.92
N VAL A 171 -10.51 -9.84 -11.63
CA VAL A 171 -10.48 -9.34 -13.01
C VAL A 171 -9.84 -7.94 -13.12
N ASP A 172 -9.95 -7.10 -12.08
CA ASP A 172 -9.31 -5.78 -11.98
C ASP A 172 -7.82 -5.84 -11.60
N GLY A 173 -7.26 -7.04 -11.41
CA GLY A 173 -5.87 -7.26 -11.04
C GLY A 173 -5.57 -7.10 -9.54
N SER A 174 -6.58 -6.98 -8.68
CA SER A 174 -6.39 -7.07 -7.24
C SER A 174 -6.06 -8.51 -6.82
N VAL A 175 -5.27 -8.66 -5.75
CA VAL A 175 -4.77 -9.96 -5.29
C VAL A 175 -4.98 -10.09 -3.79
N PHE A 176 -5.71 -11.12 -3.39
CA PHE A 176 -6.00 -11.45 -2.00
C PHE A 176 -5.31 -12.76 -1.63
N ARG A 177 -4.89 -12.88 -0.36
CA ARG A 177 -4.19 -14.07 0.15
C ARG A 177 -4.73 -14.44 1.50
N GLU A 178 -5.12 -15.69 1.65
CA GLU A 178 -5.65 -16.23 2.90
C GLU A 178 -5.06 -17.59 3.24
N LYS A 179 -4.94 -17.86 4.53
CA LYS A 179 -4.39 -19.12 5.05
C LYS A 179 -5.51 -19.99 5.60
N ILE A 180 -5.57 -21.25 5.15
CA ILE A 180 -6.56 -22.23 5.61
C ILE A 180 -5.90 -23.49 6.17
N ILE A 181 -6.65 -24.21 7.00
CA ILE A 181 -6.25 -25.49 7.59
C ILE A 181 -7.13 -26.58 6.99
N LYS A 182 -6.51 -27.63 6.43
CA LYS A 182 -7.16 -28.88 6.01
C LYS A 182 -7.01 -29.91 7.13
N ASN A 183 -8.14 -30.44 7.60
CA ASN A 183 -8.18 -31.57 8.56
C ASN A 183 -8.16 -32.92 7.85
#